data_AF-A0A960I8E3-F1
#
_entry.id   AF-A0A960I8E3-F1
#
_cell.length_a   1.000
_cell.length_b   1.000
_cell.length_c   1.000
_cell.angle_alpha   90.00
_cell.angle_beta   90.00
_cell.angle_gamma   90.00
#
_symmetry.space_group_name_H-M   'P 1'
#
loop_
_entity.id
_entity.type
_entity.pdbx_description
1 polymer ?
#
loop_
_entity_poly.entity_id
_entity_poly.type
_entity_poly.pdbx_seq_one_letter_code
_entity_poly.pdbx_strand_id
1 'polypeptide(L)' 'MRGTPRKARRFGGSASHEKAMLGNMVASLIAAEAIVTTEARAKAVRPVAAKVI' A
#
# COMPACT_ATOMS: atom_id res chain seq x y z
N MET A 1 -4.73 1.79 -15.61
CA MET A 1 -3.60 1.00 -15.07
C MET A 1 -3.89 0.59 -13.63
N ARG A 2 -4.25 -0.67 -13.40
CA ARG A 2 -4.68 -1.21 -12.10
C ARG A 2 -3.49 -1.86 -11.36
N GLY A 3 -2.99 -1.17 -10.33
CA GLY A 3 -2.11 -1.71 -9.27
C GLY A 3 -0.62 -1.85 -9.56
N THR A 4 -0.04 -1.01 -10.43
CA THR A 4 1.41 -0.76 -10.44
C THR A 4 1.66 0.48 -9.58
N PRO A 5 2.67 0.50 -8.68
CA PRO A 5 3.05 1.72 -7.97
C PRO A 5 3.21 2.86 -8.98
N ARG A 6 2.47 3.95 -8.77
CA ARG A 6 2.45 5.07 -9.71
C ARG A 6 3.87 5.66 -9.76
N LYS A 7 4.37 6.06 -10.94
CA LYS A 7 5.58 6.90 -11.04
C LYS A 7 5.26 8.29 -10.46
N ALA A 8 5.18 8.36 -9.14
CA ALA A 8 4.83 9.54 -8.37
C ALA A 8 5.84 9.69 -7.21
N ARG A 9 5.73 10.80 -6.48
CA ARG A 9 6.55 11.01 -5.28
C ARG A 9 6.24 9.89 -4.28
N ARG A 10 7.24 9.07 -4.00
CA ARG A 10 7.12 7.90 -3.11
C ARG A 10 6.71 8.34 -1.71
N PHE A 11 6.17 7.42 -0.92
CA PHE A 11 5.82 7.65 0.50
C PHE A 11 7.05 7.77 1.44
N GLY A 12 8.16 8.31 0.95
CA GLY A 12 9.47 8.34 1.60
C GLY A 12 10.37 7.19 1.16
N GLY A 13 11.69 7.44 1.10
CA GLY A 13 12.71 6.42 0.83
C GLY A 13 12.85 5.96 -0.63
N SER A 14 13.21 4.69 -0.81
CA SER A 14 13.48 4.05 -2.10
C SER A 14 12.27 3.28 -2.66
N ALA A 15 12.38 2.76 -3.88
CA ALA A 15 11.32 1.96 -4.51
C ALA A 15 11.10 0.64 -3.75
N SER A 16 12.20 0.06 -3.24
CA SER A 16 12.15 -1.13 -2.40
C SER A 16 11.45 -0.85 -1.07
N HIS A 17 11.72 0.30 -0.45
CA HIS A 17 11.04 0.70 0.78
C HIS A 17 9.53 0.85 0.59
N GLU A 18 9.10 1.54 -0.47
CA GLU A 18 7.67 1.72 -0.76
C GLU A 18 6.96 0.38 -1.01
N LYS A 19 7.60 -0.54 -1.75
CA LYS A 19 7.05 -1.89 -1.99
C LYS A 19 6.89 -2.67 -0.68
N ALA A 20 7.89 -2.65 0.19
CA ALA A 20 7.84 -3.31 1.49
C ALA A 20 6.76 -2.68 2.40
N MET A 21 6.67 -1.35 2.42
CA MET A 21 5.66 -0.63 3.21
C MET A 21 4.23 -0.98 2.78
N LEU A 22 3.93 -0.97 1.48
CA LEU A 22 2.62 -1.35 0.97
C LEU A 22 2.30 -2.82 1.27
N GLY A 23 3.28 -3.72 1.14
CA GLY A 23 3.12 -5.14 1.48
C GLY A 23 2.79 -5.33 2.96
N ASN A 24 3.51 -4.67 3.86
CA ASN A 24 3.27 -4.75 5.30
C ASN A 24 1.90 -4.18 5.68
N MET A 25 1.46 -3.08 5.04
CA MET A 25 0.11 -2.54 5.29
C MET A 25 -0.99 -3.51 4.85
N VAL A 26 -0.82 -4.24 3.74
CA VAL A 26 -1.79 -5.27 3.34
C VAL A 26 -1.81 -6.43 4.34
N ALA A 27 -0.64 -6.89 4.80
CA ALA A 27 -0.56 -7.95 5.80
C ALA A 27 -1.26 -7.53 7.12
N SER A 28 -1.01 -6.31 7.60
CA SER A 28 -1.69 -5.78 8.79
C SER A 28 -3.20 -5.61 8.57
N LEU A 29 -3.63 -5.21 7.37
CA LEU A 29 -5.06 -5.11 7.03
C LEU A 29 -5.75 -6.46 7.08
N ILE A 30 -5.12 -7.52 6.58
CA ILE A 30 -5.67 -8.88 6.65
C ILE A 30 -5.72 -9.37 8.10
N ALA A 31 -4.68 -9.12 8.90
CA ALA A 31 -4.61 -9.58 10.28
C ALA A 31 -5.58 -8.86 11.22
N ALA A 32 -5.82 -7.56 11.00
CA ALA A 32 -6.63 -6.73 11.89
C ALA A 32 -8.03 -6.38 11.35
N GLU A 33 -8.39 -6.87 10.15
CA GLU A 33 -9.61 -6.57 9.37
C GLU A 33 -9.79 -5.09 8.97
N ALA A 34 -9.21 -4.15 9.71
CA ALA A 34 -9.17 -2.73 9.42
C ALA A 34 -7.90 -2.08 10.00
N ILE A 35 -7.35 -1.08 9.31
CA ILE A 35 -6.21 -0.28 9.81
C ILE A 35 -6.49 1.21 9.63
N VAL A 36 -6.00 2.01 10.58
CA VAL A 36 -5.99 3.48 10.48
C VAL A 36 -4.68 3.94 9.86
N THR A 37 -4.74 4.68 8.76
CA THR A 37 -3.56 5.21 8.07
C THR A 37 -3.88 6.55 7.41
N THR A 38 -2.88 7.20 6.84
CA THR A 38 -3.09 8.47 6.13
C THR A 38 -3.87 8.25 4.82
N GLU A 39 -4.66 9.24 4.42
CA GLU A 39 -5.51 9.15 3.24
C GLU A 39 -4.71 8.78 1.96
N ALA A 40 -3.52 9.36 1.79
CA ALA A 40 -2.67 9.08 0.65
C ALA A 40 -2.19 7.62 0.63
N ARG A 41 -1.81 7.07 1.78
CA ARG A 41 -1.42 5.65 1.91
C ARG A 41 -2.61 4.72 1.70
N ALA A 42 -3.80 5.07 2.21
CA ALA A 42 -5.02 4.31 1.99
C ALA A 42 -5.37 4.23 0.50
N LYS A 43 -5.28 5.34 -0.26
CA LYS A 43 -5.50 5.34 -1.72
C LYS A 43 -4.50 4.46 -2.46
N ALA A 44 -3.25 4.40 -1.99
CA ALA A 44 -2.22 3.57 -2.60
C ALA A 44 -2.35 2.08 -2.26
N VAL A 45 -2.76 1.73 -1.04
CA VAL A 45 -2.86 0.33 -0.60
C VAL A 45 -4.11 -0.37 -1.17
N ARG A 46 -5.22 0.34 -1.37
CA ARG A 46 -6.48 -0.21 -1.93
C ARG A 46 -6.30 -1.08 -3.19
N PRO A 47 -5.63 -0.62 -4.27
CA PRO A 47 -5.43 -1.44 -5.46
C PRO A 47 -4.42 -2.57 -5.28
N VAL A 48 -3.60 -2.55 -4.22
CA VAL A 48 -2.69 -3.64 -3.88
C VAL A 48 -3.44 -4.71 -3.08
N ALA A 49 -4.21 -4.30 -2.07
CA ALA A 49 -5.05 -5.19 -1.27
C ALA A 49 -6.07 -5.94 -2.14
N ALA A 50 -6.73 -5.26 -3.08
CA ALA A 50 -7.70 -5.86 -4.01
C ALA A 50 -7.08 -6.80 -5.07
N LYS A 51 -5.75 -6.98 -5.08
CA LYS A 51 -5.09 -8.02 -5.88
C LYS A 51 -4.75 -9.26 -5.06
N VAL A 52 -4.76 -9.14 -3.73
CA VAL A 52 -4.44 -10.22 -2.79
C VAL A 52 -5.72 -10.95 -2.36
N ILE A 53 -6.84 -10.22 -2.29
CA ILE A 53 -8.20 -10.70 -2.00
C ILE A 53 -9.01 -10.62 -3.29
#